data_AF-A0A7W0TDX5-F1
#
_entry.id   AF-A0A7W0TDX5-F1
#
_cell.length_a   1.000
_cell.length_b   1.000
_cell.length_c   1.000
_cell.angle_alpha   90.00
_cell.angle_beta   90.00
_cell.angle_gamma   90.00
#
_symmetry.space_group_name_H-M   'P 1'
#
loop_
_entity.id
_entity.type
_entity.pdbx_description
1 polymer ?
#
loop_
_entity_poly.entity_id
_entity_poly.type
_entity_poly.pdbx_seq_one_letter_code
_entity_poly.pdbx_strand_id
1 'polypeptide(L)' 'MRALTLLLALCALFVAGCGGGSDDEAAAPARPPVTDTAAPEDTATRPTAPPIEGTTLDGEQAALADLRGKPVLVNVWSSW' A
#
# COMPACT_ATOMS: atom_id res chain seq x y z
N MET A 1 -39.34 -14.27 -22.43
CA MET A 1 -38.38 -13.45 -23.20
C MET A 1 -38.19 -12.04 -22.64
N ARG A 2 -39.25 -11.26 -22.38
CA ARG A 2 -39.17 -9.90 -21.78
C ARG A 2 -38.54 -9.83 -20.38
N ALA A 3 -38.80 -10.82 -19.53
CA ALA A 3 -38.20 -10.89 -18.19
C ALA A 3 -36.70 -11.20 -18.22
N LEU A 4 -36.24 -11.95 -19.22
CA LEU A 4 -34.83 -12.28 -19.41
C LEU A 4 -34.04 -11.05 -19.88
N THR A 5 -34.63 -10.24 -20.77
CA THR A 5 -34.03 -8.97 -21.20
C THR A 5 -33.94 -7.94 -20.08
N LEU A 6 -34.95 -7.88 -19.19
CA LEU A 6 -34.91 -6.99 -18.01
C LEU A 6 -33.83 -7.40 -17.00
N LEU A 7 -33.67 -8.71 -16.76
CA LEU A 7 -32.64 -9.23 -15.86
C LEU A 7 -31.23 -8.97 -16.39
N LEU A 8 -31.01 -9.15 -17.69
CA LEU A 8 -29.71 -8.90 -18.32
C LEU A 8 -29.33 -7.41 -18.28
N ALA A 9 -30.31 -6.51 -18.49
CA ALA A 9 -30.11 -5.06 -18.40
C ALA A 9 -29.76 -4.62 -16.97
N LEU A 10 -30.38 -5.22 -15.96
CA LEU A 10 -30.09 -4.93 -14.56
C LEU A 10 -28.68 -5.40 -14.16
N CYS A 11 -28.25 -6.58 -14.61
CA CYS A 11 -26.90 -7.07 -14.36
C CYS A 11 -25.82 -6.18 -15.03
N ALA A 12 -26.09 -5.64 -16.22
CA ALA A 12 -25.16 -4.73 -16.90
C ALA A 12 -24.98 -3.40 -16.14
N LEU A 13 -26.02 -2.89 -15.48
CA LEU A 13 -25.94 -1.69 -14.65
C LEU A 13 -25.07 -1.88 -13.41
N PHE A 14 -25.13 -3.06 -12.78
CA PHE A 14 -24.33 -3.37 -11.59
C PHE A 14 -22.82 -3.42 -11.88
N VAL A 15 -22.42 -3.85 -13.08
CA VAL A 15 -21.00 -3.93 -13.46
C VAL A 15 -20.40 -2.55 -13.76
N ALA A 16 -21.19 -1.60 -14.28
CA ALA A 16 -20.72 -0.25 -14.56
C ALA A 16 -20.49 0.60 -13.29
N GLY A 17 -21.11 0.25 -12.16
CA GLY A 17 -20.97 0.96 -10.89
C GLY A 17 -19.73 0.59 -10.06
N CYS A 18 -19.01 -0.48 -10.41
CA CYS A 18 -17.89 -0.99 -9.61
C CYS A 18 -16.51 -0.48 -10.09
N GLY A 19 -16.47 0.44 -11.07
CA GLY A 19 -15.23 0.89 -11.71
C GLY A 19 -15.06 2.40 -11.88
N GLY A 20 -15.87 3.23 -11.23
CA GLY A 20 -15.80 4.70 -11.31
C GLY A 20 -15.48 5.30 -9.95
N GLY A 21 -14.24 5.16 -9.48
CA GLY A 21 -13.74 5.89 -8.31
C GLY A 21 -13.21 7.24 -8.78
N SER A 22 -13.79 8.32 -8.26
CA SER A 22 -13.43 9.70 -8.49
C SER A 22 -11.94 9.97 -8.24
N ASP A 23 -11.27 10.61 -9.20
CA ASP A 23 -9.99 11.28 -8.97
C ASP A 23 -10.25 12.58 -8.17
N ASP A 24 -10.62 12.44 -6.90
CA ASP A 24 -10.46 13.52 -5.92
C ASP A 24 -8.98 13.56 -5.53
N GLU A 25 -8.17 14.19 -6.38
CA GLU A 25 -6.79 14.58 -6.09
C GLU A 25 -6.81 15.64 -4.97
N ALA A 26 -7.01 15.18 -3.74
CA ALA A 26 -6.70 15.96 -2.54
C ALA A 26 -5.19 16.18 -2.55
N ALA A 27 -4.78 17.41 -2.83
CA ALA A 27 -3.38 17.83 -2.91
C ALA A 27 -2.58 17.31 -1.70
N ALA A 28 -1.78 16.27 -1.94
CA ALA A 28 -0.81 15.80 -0.98
C ALA A 28 0.20 16.93 -0.69
N PRO A 29 0.64 17.12 0.56
CA PRO A 29 1.70 18.07 0.87
C PRO A 29 2.93 17.76 -0.01
N ALA A 30 3.57 18.81 -0.52
CA ALA A 30 4.72 18.72 -1.40
C ALA A 30 5.71 17.68 -0.87
N ARG A 31 6.01 16.66 -1.69
CA ARG A 31 7.01 15.65 -1.40
C ARG A 31 8.29 16.36 -0.93
N PRO A 32 8.86 16.00 0.23
CA PRO A 32 10.14 16.58 0.63
C PRO A 32 11.14 16.36 -0.51
N PRO A 33 12.04 17.32 -0.78
CA PRO A 33 13.07 17.12 -1.78
C PRO A 33 13.78 15.83 -1.42
N VAL A 34 13.77 14.87 -2.34
CA VAL A 34 14.69 13.73 -2.30
C VAL A 34 16.08 14.35 -2.42
N THR A 35 16.68 14.66 -1.28
CA THR A 35 18.10 14.94 -1.19
C THR A 35 18.80 13.78 -1.88
N ASP A 36 19.70 14.13 -2.78
CA ASP A 36 20.39 13.25 -3.72
C ASP A 36 20.54 11.84 -3.17
N THR A 37 20.09 10.86 -3.96
CA THR A 37 20.39 9.45 -3.72
C THR A 37 21.88 9.35 -3.45
N ALA A 38 22.25 9.19 -2.18
CA ALA A 38 23.62 8.88 -1.81
C ALA A 38 24.02 7.72 -2.72
N ALA A 39 25.10 7.90 -3.47
CA ALA A 39 25.64 6.86 -4.34
C ALA A 39 25.60 5.54 -3.55
N PRO A 40 25.09 4.44 -4.12
CA PRO A 40 24.81 3.24 -3.34
C PRO A 40 26.08 2.81 -2.61
N GLU A 41 26.08 3.09 -1.30
CA GLU A 41 27.09 2.60 -0.36
C GLU A 41 27.21 1.10 -0.61
N ASP A 42 28.44 0.60 -0.73
CA ASP A 42 28.71 -0.81 -0.98
C ASP A 42 27.83 -1.65 -0.06
N THR A 43 26.97 -2.47 -0.66
CA THR A 43 25.98 -3.28 0.06
C THR A 43 26.62 -4.15 1.14
N ALA A 44 27.91 -4.50 0.97
CA ALA A 44 28.68 -5.28 1.91
C ALA A 44 28.91 -4.58 3.27
N THR A 45 28.83 -3.25 3.33
CA THR A 45 29.12 -2.45 4.54
C THR A 45 27.85 -2.14 5.35
N ARG A 46 26.66 -2.51 4.86
CA ARG A 46 25.41 -2.18 5.55
C ARG A 46 25.24 -3.04 6.80
N PRO A 47 25.08 -2.44 7.99
CA PRO A 47 24.79 -3.21 9.18
C PRO A 47 23.44 -3.92 9.04
N THR A 48 23.29 -5.05 9.74
CA THR A 48 22.00 -5.73 9.81
C THR A 48 20.98 -4.81 10.48
N ALA A 49 19.77 -4.72 9.92
CA ALA A 49 18.67 -3.98 10.52
C ALA A 49 18.41 -4.50 11.96
N PRO A 50 18.09 -3.60 12.92
CA PRO A 50 17.79 -4.02 14.28
C PRO A 50 16.55 -4.94 14.31
N PRO A 51 16.40 -5.77 15.35
CA PRO A 51 15.14 -6.46 15.57
C PRO A 51 14.03 -5.42 15.79
N ILE A 52 12.94 -5.56 15.05
CA ILE A 52 11.73 -4.74 15.18
C ILE A 52 10.59 -5.71 15.36
N GLU A 53 9.89 -5.57 16.48
CA GLU A 53 8.78 -6.44 16.88
C GLU A 53 7.67 -5.56 17.45
N GLY A 54 6.43 -6.00 17.31
CA GLY A 54 5.28 -5.30 17.85
C GLY A 54 3.98 -6.03 17.58
N THR A 55 2.89 -5.35 17.89
CA THR A 55 1.53 -5.85 17.66
C THR A 55 0.92 -5.12 16.47
N THR A 56 0.29 -5.87 15.55
CA THR A 56 -0.43 -5.31 14.42
C THR A 56 -1.72 -4.61 14.88
N LEU A 57 -2.40 -3.92 13.96
CA LEU A 57 -3.69 -3.28 14.24
C LEU A 57 -4.78 -4.29 14.63
N ASP A 58 -4.64 -5.54 14.18
CA ASP A 58 -5.56 -6.64 14.46
C ASP A 58 -5.19 -7.41 15.75
N GLY A 59 -4.13 -7.01 16.46
CA GLY A 59 -3.73 -7.61 17.72
C GLY A 59 -2.76 -8.80 17.60
N GLU A 60 -2.27 -9.11 16.39
CA GLU A 60 -1.32 -10.19 16.17
C GLU A 60 0.12 -9.74 16.43
N GLN A 61 1.00 -10.67 16.81
CA GLN A 61 2.44 -10.38 16.90
C GLN A 61 3.07 -10.37 15.52
N ALA A 62 3.91 -9.37 15.25
CA ALA A 62 4.66 -9.25 14.01
C ALA A 62 6.13 -8.89 14.29
N ALA A 63 7.05 -9.50 13.55
CA ALA A 63 8.46 -9.17 13.57
C ALA A 63 9.00 -8.91 12.15
N LEU A 64 9.99 -8.02 12.04
CA LEU A 64 10.69 -7.82 10.76
C LEU A 64 11.39 -9.10 10.27
N ALA A 65 11.73 -10.00 11.20
CA ALA A 65 12.32 -11.30 10.88
C ALA A 65 11.36 -12.23 10.10
N ASP A 66 10.05 -12.06 10.24
CA ASP A 66 9.05 -12.87 9.54
C ASP A 66 8.98 -12.55 8.04
N LEU A 67 9.51 -11.38 7.63
CA LEU A 67 9.49 -10.88 6.26
C LEU A 67 10.82 -11.12 5.50
N ARG A 68 11.71 -11.94 6.05
CA ARG A 68 13.01 -12.26 5.42
C ARG A 68 12.82 -12.82 4.00
N GLY A 69 13.78 -12.51 3.12
CA GLY A 69 13.73 -12.88 1.71
C GLY A 69 12.95 -11.92 0.82
N LYS A 70 12.31 -10.89 1.40
CA LYS A 70 11.62 -9.83 0.66
C LYS A 70 12.31 -8.49 0.93
N PRO A 71 12.45 -7.60 -0.06
CA PRO A 71 12.76 -6.20 0.21
C PRO A 71 11.64 -5.59 1.06
N VAL A 72 11.99 -4.99 2.20
CA VAL A 72 11.04 -4.34 3.11
C VAL A 72 11.47 -2.89 3.31
N LEU A 73 10.53 -1.96 3.09
CA LEU A 73 10.67 -0.56 3.44
C LEU A 73 9.95 -0.31 4.77
N VAL A 74 10.70 0.13 5.78
CA VAL A 74 10.12 0.50 7.07
C VAL A 74 9.79 1.99 7.06
N ASN A 75 8.50 2.32 7.09
CA ASN A 75 8.01 3.70 7.16
C ASN A 75 7.62 4.07 8.59
N VAL A 76 8.26 5.11 9.15
CA VAL A 76 7.95 5.65 10.47
C VAL A 76 7.10 6.90 10.29
N TRP A 77 5.91 6.93 10.91
CA TRP A 77 4.93 7.99 10.67
C TRP A 77 4.08 8.28 11.90
N SER A 78 3.30 9.36 11.84
CA SER A 78 2.31 9.74 12.84
C SER A 78 1.10 10.42 12.19
N SER A 79 -0.05 10.40 12.86
CA SER A 79 -1.32 10.94 12.36
C SER A 79 -1.61 12.40 12.72
N TRP A 80 -0.73 13.04 13.50
CA TRP A 80 -0.91 14.40 14.00
C TRP A 80 -0.13 15.42 13.17
#